data_AF-A0A369WSI2-F1
#
_entry.id   AF-A0A369WSI2-F1
#
_cell.length_a   1.000
_cell.length_b   1.000
_cell.length_c   1.000
_cell.angle_alpha   90.00
_cell.angle_beta   90.00
_cell.angle_gamma   90.00
#
_symmetry.space_group_name_H-M   'P 1'
#
loop_
_entity.id
_entity.type
_entity.pdbx_description
1 polymer ?
#
loop_
_entity_poly.entity_id
_entity_poly.type
_entity_poly.pdbx_seq_one_letter_code
_entity_poly.pdbx_strand_id
1 'polypeptide(L)'
;MSTTLRQIEQANRTLRRRWNRPHQGFGSGTDPRTSDAGLLQSLYGNMERASHFQWLNGGRTLIDKTYLAMLWAALELDAPWIGNDKVAANLDNFIREHLAPIWSELDDLEHEARHELSVELVELACDALFGSQKNYVFASQLLLFLCPQLPIFAVTESQLTEQFDYREYHQQCRNQMALNLPLLASQPLPKQQPETPHLSLLLSQTDWWVRRLQTQLQTLNSTSEESRPEQQRSA
;
A
#
# COMPACT_ATOMS: atom_id res chain seq x y z
N MET A 1 -15.89 4.99 25.99
CA MET A 1 -15.35 4.79 24.63
C MET A 1 -14.25 3.74 24.71
N SER A 2 -14.41 2.59 24.05
CA SER A 2 -13.41 1.50 24.07
C SER A 2 -12.05 1.99 23.53
N THR A 3 -10.95 1.47 24.06
CA THR A 3 -9.57 1.77 23.60
C THR A 3 -9.43 1.56 22.08
N THR A 4 -10.04 0.50 21.56
CA THR A 4 -10.04 0.18 20.12
C THR A 4 -10.70 1.27 19.28
N LEU A 5 -11.82 1.85 19.74
CA LEU A 5 -12.51 2.93 19.02
C LEU A 5 -11.64 4.19 18.94
N ARG A 6 -10.92 4.52 20.02
CA ARG A 6 -9.99 5.67 20.02
C ARG A 6 -8.85 5.47 19.03
N GLN A 7 -8.29 4.26 18.97
CA GLN A 7 -7.22 3.92 18.02
C GLN A 7 -7.71 4.01 16.56
N ILE A 8 -8.92 3.51 16.28
CA ILE A 8 -9.55 3.63 14.95
C ILE A 8 -9.78 5.10 14.57
N GLU A 9 -10.31 5.92 15.47
CA GLU A 9 -10.47 7.35 15.20
C GLU A 9 -9.13 8.05 14.95
N GLN A 10 -8.10 7.74 15.74
CA GLN A 10 -6.77 8.30 15.56
C GLN A 10 -6.17 7.91 14.21
N ALA A 11 -6.21 6.62 13.85
CA ALA A 11 -5.72 6.12 12.57
C ALA A 11 -6.46 6.80 11.40
N ASN A 12 -7.78 6.93 11.49
CA ASN A 12 -8.61 7.55 10.47
C ASN A 12 -8.28 9.05 10.31
N ARG A 13 -8.11 9.78 11.43
CA ARG A 13 -7.68 11.19 11.38
C ARG A 13 -6.31 11.36 10.73
N THR A 14 -5.35 10.50 11.05
CA THR A 14 -4.01 10.52 10.46
C THR A 14 -4.08 10.26 8.96
N LEU A 15 -4.78 9.21 8.53
CA LEU A 15 -4.90 8.89 7.10
C LEU A 15 -5.68 9.95 6.33
N ARG A 16 -6.74 10.54 6.89
CA ARG A 16 -7.44 11.66 6.23
C ARG A 16 -6.54 12.87 6.01
N ARG A 17 -5.56 13.09 6.89
CA ARG A 17 -4.54 14.14 6.66
C ARG A 17 -3.61 13.73 5.52
N ARG A 18 -3.10 12.49 5.50
CA ARG A 18 -2.20 11.96 4.44
C ARG A 18 -2.89 11.89 3.07
N TRP A 19 -4.19 11.58 3.04
CA TRP A 19 -5.03 11.63 1.85
C TRP A 19 -5.05 13.01 1.19
N ASN A 20 -5.12 14.06 2.02
CA ASN A 20 -5.36 15.41 1.55
C ASN A 20 -4.12 16.28 1.45
N ARG A 21 -3.06 15.95 2.18
CA ARG A 21 -1.87 16.80 2.30
C ARG A 21 -0.64 16.13 1.69
N PRO A 22 0.14 16.88 0.90
CA PRO A 22 1.50 16.48 0.52
C PRO A 22 2.34 16.07 1.74
N HIS A 23 3.28 15.17 1.51
CA HIS A 23 4.32 14.85 2.48
C HIS A 23 5.28 16.03 2.64
N GLN A 24 5.46 16.50 3.88
CA GLN A 24 6.25 17.70 4.17
C GLN A 24 7.75 17.53 3.91
N GLY A 25 8.26 16.31 4.09
CA GLY A 25 9.68 16.00 3.91
C GLY A 25 10.12 15.76 2.47
N PHE A 26 9.23 15.88 1.48
CA PHE A 26 9.57 15.64 0.07
C PHE A 26 9.43 16.94 -0.75
N GLY A 27 10.49 17.32 -1.45
CA GLY A 27 10.56 18.59 -2.17
C GLY A 27 10.39 19.80 -1.22
N SER A 28 9.58 20.77 -1.60
CA SER A 28 9.18 21.92 -0.75
C SER A 28 8.00 21.61 0.18
N GLY A 29 7.60 20.34 0.32
CA GLY A 29 6.45 19.93 1.14
C GLY A 29 5.09 20.28 0.53
N THR A 30 5.04 20.63 -0.76
CA THR A 30 3.84 21.08 -1.46
C THR A 30 3.51 20.24 -2.70
N ASP A 31 4.28 19.19 -2.99
CA ASP A 31 4.03 18.33 -4.16
C ASP A 31 2.77 17.47 -3.93
N PRO A 32 1.65 17.73 -4.64
CA PRO A 32 0.40 16.99 -4.41
C PRO A 32 0.52 15.49 -4.67
N ARG A 33 1.53 15.04 -5.42
CA ARG A 33 1.76 13.63 -5.76
C ARG A 33 2.25 12.80 -4.57
N THR A 34 2.66 13.43 -3.47
CA THR A 34 3.10 12.75 -2.25
C THR A 34 1.99 12.60 -1.19
N SER A 35 0.76 13.01 -1.51
CA SER A 35 -0.42 12.62 -0.72
C SER A 35 -0.88 11.21 -1.11
N ASP A 36 -1.55 10.47 -0.22
CA ASP A 36 -2.03 9.11 -0.54
C ASP A 36 -2.93 9.11 -1.80
N ALA A 37 -3.78 10.12 -1.98
CA ALA A 37 -4.58 10.30 -3.20
C ALA A 37 -3.70 10.56 -4.44
N GLY A 38 -2.67 11.39 -4.30
CA GLY A 38 -1.74 11.71 -5.38
C GLY A 38 -0.87 10.52 -5.79
N LEU A 39 -0.46 9.71 -4.82
CA LEU A 39 0.29 8.47 -5.04
C LEU A 39 -0.59 7.44 -5.75
N LEU A 40 -1.81 7.24 -5.28
CA LEU A 40 -2.75 6.30 -5.93
C LEU A 40 -3.06 6.74 -7.37
N GLN A 41 -3.28 8.04 -7.58
CA GLN A 41 -3.45 8.60 -8.92
C GLN A 41 -2.21 8.43 -9.82
N SER A 42 -1.01 8.53 -9.24
CA SER A 42 0.24 8.43 -9.99
C SER A 42 0.61 6.98 -10.31
N LEU A 43 0.43 6.06 -9.36
CA LEU A 43 0.82 4.66 -9.50
C LEU A 43 -0.25 3.90 -10.28
N TYR A 44 -1.44 3.70 -9.68
CA TYR A 44 -2.55 3.02 -10.35
C TYR A 44 -3.00 3.76 -11.61
N GLY A 45 -3.12 5.10 -11.58
CA GLY A 45 -3.56 5.83 -12.77
C GLY A 45 -2.59 5.74 -13.96
N ASN A 46 -1.29 5.53 -13.72
CA ASN A 46 -0.34 5.24 -14.80
C ASN A 46 -0.51 3.81 -15.33
N MET A 47 -0.75 2.83 -14.45
CA MET A 47 -1.04 1.44 -14.84
C MET A 47 -2.31 1.35 -15.70
N GLU A 48 -3.37 2.00 -15.24
CA GLU A 48 -4.64 2.04 -15.95
C GLU A 48 -4.51 2.74 -17.31
N ARG A 49 -3.77 3.86 -17.38
CA ARG A 49 -3.49 4.47 -18.68
C ARG A 49 -2.71 3.51 -19.58
N ALA A 50 -1.70 2.83 -19.05
CA ALA A 50 -0.84 1.94 -19.83
C ALA A 50 -1.61 0.75 -20.41
N SER A 51 -2.58 0.20 -19.68
CA SER A 51 -3.41 -0.91 -20.16
C SER A 51 -4.18 -0.53 -21.45
N HIS A 52 -4.67 0.71 -21.55
CA HIS A 52 -5.34 1.24 -22.75
C HIS A 52 -4.40 1.51 -23.94
N PHE A 53 -3.08 1.54 -23.72
CA PHE A 53 -2.07 1.82 -24.74
C PHE A 53 -1.07 0.66 -24.91
N GLN A 54 -1.54 -0.59 -24.77
CA GLN A 54 -0.74 -1.80 -24.99
C GLN A 54 0.54 -1.86 -24.14
N TRP A 55 0.53 -1.25 -22.95
CA TRP A 55 1.69 -1.19 -22.06
C TRP A 55 2.92 -0.49 -22.68
N LEU A 56 2.69 0.34 -23.69
CA LEU A 56 3.71 1.17 -24.33
C LEU A 56 3.82 2.51 -23.58
N ASN A 57 5.05 2.89 -23.23
CA ASN A 57 5.32 4.17 -22.56
C ASN A 57 6.46 4.94 -23.21
N GLY A 58 6.49 4.98 -24.55
CA GLY A 58 7.40 5.83 -25.32
C GLY A 58 8.90 5.67 -24.97
N GLY A 59 9.33 4.47 -24.57
CA GLY A 59 10.71 4.19 -24.15
C GLY A 59 11.07 4.60 -22.71
N ARG A 60 10.08 4.97 -21.87
CA ARG A 60 10.25 5.28 -20.45
C ARG A 60 9.66 4.18 -19.57
N THR A 61 10.18 4.02 -18.35
CA THR A 61 9.56 3.12 -17.36
C THR A 61 8.19 3.64 -16.96
N LEU A 62 7.21 2.75 -16.80
CA LEU A 62 5.84 3.12 -16.41
C LEU A 62 5.82 3.85 -15.07
N ILE A 63 6.57 3.32 -14.11
CA ILE A 63 6.81 3.89 -12.81
C ILE A 63 8.32 4.12 -12.69
N ASP A 64 8.74 5.37 -12.79
CA ASP A 64 10.14 5.75 -12.63
C ASP A 64 10.56 5.87 -11.15
N LYS A 65 11.87 6.06 -10.96
CA LYS A 65 12.50 6.22 -9.64
C LYS A 65 11.96 7.38 -8.82
N THR A 66 11.41 8.41 -9.47
CA THR A 66 10.89 9.61 -8.80
C THR A 66 9.54 9.29 -8.17
N TYR A 67 8.69 8.51 -8.82
CA TYR A 67 7.46 7.99 -8.18
C TYR A 67 7.78 7.07 -7.00
N LEU A 68 8.77 6.19 -7.13
CA LEU A 68 9.22 5.34 -6.02
C LEU A 68 9.76 6.17 -4.84
N ALA A 69 10.59 7.18 -5.12
CA ALA A 69 11.11 8.08 -4.09
C ALA A 69 9.98 8.84 -3.37
N MET A 70 8.96 9.30 -4.10
CA MET A 70 7.77 9.91 -3.51
C MET A 70 7.01 8.94 -2.62
N LEU A 71 6.81 7.70 -3.08
CA LEU A 71 6.11 6.66 -2.32
C LEU A 71 6.84 6.37 -1.00
N TRP A 72 8.14 6.08 -1.06
CA TRP A 72 8.92 5.75 0.15
C TRP A 72 8.95 6.90 1.13
N ALA A 73 9.19 8.14 0.65
CA ALA A 73 9.17 9.31 1.50
C ALA A 73 7.80 9.54 2.16
N ALA A 74 6.72 9.42 1.38
CA ALA A 74 5.37 9.60 1.92
C ALA A 74 4.96 8.49 2.89
N LEU A 75 5.55 7.30 2.77
CA LEU A 75 5.38 6.17 3.67
C LEU A 75 6.33 6.19 4.87
N GLU A 76 7.23 7.17 4.95
CA GLU A 76 8.29 7.28 5.97
C GLU A 76 9.20 6.03 5.97
N LEU A 77 9.44 5.46 4.79
CA LEU A 77 10.36 4.34 4.58
C LEU A 77 11.69 4.86 4.02
N ASP A 78 12.79 4.36 4.57
CA ASP A 78 14.11 4.59 3.98
C ASP A 78 14.19 3.93 2.59
N ALA A 79 14.97 4.50 1.67
CA ALA A 79 15.05 3.92 0.33
C ALA A 79 15.64 2.49 0.39
N PRO A 80 15.15 1.55 -0.44
CA PRO A 80 15.68 0.20 -0.47
C PRO A 80 17.16 0.22 -0.91
N TRP A 81 17.96 -0.69 -0.34
CA TRP A 81 19.42 -0.72 -0.51
C TRP A 81 19.88 -0.84 -1.97
N ILE A 82 19.11 -1.51 -2.83
CA ILE A 82 19.39 -1.64 -4.28
C ILE A 82 19.19 -0.33 -5.06
N GLY A 83 18.58 0.68 -4.45
CA GLY A 83 18.31 1.98 -5.04
C GLY A 83 17.10 2.01 -5.97
N ASN A 84 16.46 3.19 -6.05
CA ASN A 84 15.21 3.37 -6.80
C ASN A 84 15.37 3.20 -8.31
N ASP A 85 16.54 3.50 -8.88
CA ASP A 85 16.82 3.25 -10.31
C ASP A 85 16.69 1.76 -10.65
N LYS A 86 17.24 0.88 -9.80
CA LYS A 86 17.19 -0.57 -10.01
C LYS A 86 15.79 -1.13 -9.76
N VAL A 87 15.12 -0.66 -8.70
CA VAL A 87 13.73 -1.05 -8.41
C VAL A 87 12.81 -0.66 -9.58
N ALA A 88 12.95 0.55 -10.13
CA ALA A 88 12.12 1.00 -11.26
C ALA A 88 12.32 0.12 -12.51
N ALA A 89 13.56 -0.27 -12.81
CA ALA A 89 13.84 -1.17 -13.92
C ALA A 89 13.27 -2.59 -13.69
N ASN A 90 13.44 -3.14 -12.48
CA ASN A 90 12.88 -4.43 -12.11
C ASN A 90 11.34 -4.39 -12.13
N LEU A 91 10.75 -3.27 -11.71
CA LEU A 91 9.30 -3.05 -11.70
C LEU A 91 8.72 -2.98 -13.11
N ASP A 92 9.40 -2.35 -14.07
CA ASP A 92 8.92 -2.35 -15.46
C ASP A 92 8.84 -3.77 -16.03
N ASN A 93 9.86 -4.60 -15.76
CA ASN A 93 9.85 -6.02 -16.15
C ASN A 93 8.73 -6.78 -15.43
N PHE A 94 8.62 -6.63 -14.10
CA PHE A 94 7.57 -7.27 -13.31
C PHE A 94 6.17 -6.92 -13.81
N ILE A 95 5.92 -5.65 -14.15
CA ILE A 95 4.65 -5.21 -14.72
C ILE A 95 4.40 -5.94 -16.03
N ARG A 96 5.37 -5.96 -16.96
CA ARG A 96 5.19 -6.57 -18.28
C ARG A 96 4.98 -8.09 -18.21
N GLU A 97 5.67 -8.76 -17.31
CA GLU A 97 5.67 -10.22 -17.22
C GLU A 97 4.50 -10.75 -16.38
N HIS A 98 4.07 -10.02 -15.35
CA HIS A 98 3.14 -10.56 -14.34
C HIS A 98 1.84 -9.79 -14.19
N LEU A 99 1.83 -8.46 -14.34
CA LEU A 99 0.61 -7.67 -14.17
C LEU A 99 -0.12 -7.42 -15.49
N ALA A 100 0.63 -7.03 -16.53
CA ALA A 100 0.09 -6.70 -17.84
C ALA A 100 -0.74 -7.82 -18.48
N PRO A 101 -0.34 -9.11 -18.40
CA PRO A 101 -1.11 -10.20 -19.00
C PRO A 101 -2.47 -10.44 -18.34
N ILE A 102 -2.61 -10.11 -17.06
CA ILE A 102 -3.81 -10.42 -16.25
C ILE A 102 -4.62 -9.17 -15.91
N TRP A 103 -4.16 -7.97 -16.29
CA TRP A 103 -4.72 -6.70 -15.81
C TRP A 103 -6.22 -6.55 -16.08
N SER A 104 -6.66 -6.90 -17.29
CA SER A 104 -8.07 -6.80 -17.69
C SER A 104 -8.97 -7.79 -16.97
N GLU A 105 -8.42 -8.84 -16.37
CA GLU A 105 -9.16 -9.89 -15.68
C GLU A 105 -9.24 -9.65 -14.17
N LEU A 106 -8.41 -8.75 -13.61
CA LEU A 106 -8.31 -8.54 -12.16
C LEU A 106 -9.64 -8.16 -11.50
N ASP A 107 -10.47 -7.39 -12.21
CA ASP A 107 -11.78 -6.95 -11.71
C ASP A 107 -12.86 -8.03 -11.80
N ASP A 108 -12.64 -9.08 -12.59
CA ASP A 108 -13.57 -10.20 -12.82
C ASP A 108 -13.23 -11.44 -11.99
N LEU A 109 -12.07 -11.45 -11.31
CA LEU A 109 -11.66 -12.56 -10.47
C LEU A 109 -12.66 -12.83 -9.34
N GLU A 110 -12.87 -14.12 -9.05
CA GLU A 110 -13.63 -14.56 -7.87
C GLU A 110 -12.93 -14.15 -6.56
N HIS A 111 -13.72 -14.03 -5.48
CA HIS A 111 -13.22 -13.47 -4.22
C HIS A 111 -11.98 -14.19 -3.66
N GLU A 112 -11.99 -15.53 -3.59
CA GLU A 112 -10.83 -16.29 -3.10
C GLU A 112 -9.63 -16.20 -4.05
N ALA A 113 -9.87 -16.27 -5.37
CA ALA A 113 -8.82 -16.16 -6.38
C ALA A 113 -8.09 -14.80 -6.28
N ARG A 114 -8.80 -13.71 -5.98
CA ARG A 114 -8.16 -12.39 -5.72
C ARG A 114 -7.23 -12.43 -4.52
N HIS A 115 -7.61 -13.11 -3.45
CA HIS A 115 -6.79 -13.24 -2.26
C HIS A 115 -5.55 -14.09 -2.52
N GLU A 116 -5.70 -15.23 -3.20
CA GLU A 116 -4.57 -16.08 -3.59
C GLU A 116 -3.58 -15.34 -4.50
N LEU A 117 -4.08 -14.69 -5.55
CA LEU A 117 -3.27 -13.88 -6.45
C LEU A 117 -2.56 -12.72 -5.72
N SER A 118 -3.22 -12.09 -4.75
CA SER A 118 -2.59 -11.03 -3.94
C SER A 118 -1.39 -11.53 -3.14
N VAL A 119 -1.48 -12.75 -2.60
CA VAL A 119 -0.37 -13.39 -1.88
C VAL A 119 0.77 -13.70 -2.84
N GLU A 120 0.46 -14.36 -3.96
CA GLU A 120 1.45 -14.74 -4.97
C GLU A 120 2.18 -13.54 -5.54
N LEU A 121 1.47 -12.47 -5.90
CA LEU A 121 2.09 -11.26 -6.44
C LEU A 121 3.01 -10.57 -5.44
N VAL A 122 2.68 -10.56 -4.15
CA VAL A 122 3.56 -9.96 -3.13
C VAL A 122 4.80 -10.81 -2.91
N GLU A 123 4.66 -12.13 -2.81
CA GLU A 123 5.80 -13.04 -2.70
C GLU A 123 6.72 -12.94 -3.91
N LEU A 124 6.14 -12.90 -5.12
CA LEU A 124 6.89 -12.74 -6.36
C LEU A 124 7.57 -11.36 -6.45
N ALA A 125 6.87 -10.30 -6.06
CA ALA A 125 7.42 -8.94 -6.07
C ALA A 125 8.58 -8.78 -5.07
N CYS A 126 8.54 -9.44 -3.91
CA CYS A 126 9.67 -9.46 -2.97
C CYS A 126 10.96 -9.90 -3.66
N ASP A 127 10.90 -11.02 -4.38
CA ASP A 127 12.07 -11.62 -5.01
C ASP A 127 12.47 -10.85 -6.29
N ALA A 128 11.49 -10.55 -7.15
CA ALA A 128 11.73 -9.91 -8.44
C ALA A 128 12.19 -8.45 -8.33
N LEU A 129 11.64 -7.69 -7.37
CA LEU A 129 11.93 -6.26 -7.25
C LEU A 129 13.15 -5.98 -6.40
N PHE A 130 13.32 -6.71 -5.29
CA PHE A 130 14.31 -6.38 -4.24
C PHE A 130 15.48 -7.38 -4.13
N GLY A 131 15.47 -8.45 -4.93
CA GLY A 131 16.60 -9.38 -5.04
C GLY A 131 16.67 -10.38 -3.88
N SER A 132 17.89 -10.67 -3.41
CA SER A 132 18.15 -11.77 -2.45
C SER A 132 17.63 -11.53 -1.04
N GLN A 133 17.26 -10.30 -0.69
CA GLN A 133 16.63 -9.98 0.59
C GLN A 133 15.13 -9.81 0.36
N LYS A 134 14.35 -10.80 0.81
CA LYS A 134 12.89 -10.71 0.80
C LYS A 134 12.46 -9.46 1.55
N ASN A 135 11.81 -8.54 0.84
CA ASN A 135 11.42 -7.26 1.42
C ASN A 135 9.90 -7.02 1.31
N TYR A 136 9.17 -7.72 2.18
CA TYR A 136 7.71 -7.70 2.22
C TYR A 136 7.14 -6.32 2.53
N VAL A 137 7.85 -5.48 3.29
CA VAL A 137 7.42 -4.10 3.58
C VAL A 137 7.32 -3.29 2.29
N PHE A 138 8.38 -3.22 1.48
CA PHE A 138 8.34 -2.44 0.24
C PHE A 138 7.44 -3.07 -0.82
N ALA A 139 7.47 -4.39 -0.98
CA ALA A 139 6.67 -5.08 -1.99
C ALA A 139 5.16 -4.89 -1.75
N SER A 140 4.70 -5.16 -0.52
CA SER A 140 3.27 -5.05 -0.18
C SER A 140 2.78 -3.60 -0.20
N GLN A 141 3.59 -2.63 0.24
CA GLN A 141 3.25 -1.21 0.16
C GLN A 141 3.17 -0.73 -1.29
N LEU A 142 4.12 -1.10 -2.15
CA LEU A 142 4.09 -0.73 -3.55
C LEU A 142 2.87 -1.32 -4.27
N LEU A 143 2.61 -2.60 -4.08
CA LEU A 143 1.48 -3.25 -4.73
C LEU A 143 0.13 -2.77 -4.18
N LEU A 144 0.04 -2.36 -2.91
CA LEU A 144 -1.16 -1.71 -2.37
C LEU A 144 -1.56 -0.47 -3.18
N PHE A 145 -0.61 0.30 -3.71
CA PHE A 145 -0.89 1.48 -4.54
C PHE A 145 -0.94 1.19 -6.04
N LEU A 146 -0.26 0.15 -6.53
CA LEU A 146 -0.31 -0.24 -7.94
C LEU A 146 -1.57 -1.02 -8.30
N CYS A 147 -2.02 -1.91 -7.41
CA CYS A 147 -3.12 -2.85 -7.65
C CYS A 147 -4.23 -2.68 -6.59
N PRO A 148 -4.86 -1.50 -6.50
CA PRO A 148 -5.89 -1.24 -5.49
C PRO A 148 -7.10 -2.18 -5.58
N GLN A 149 -7.39 -2.76 -6.74
CA GLN A 149 -8.45 -3.74 -6.95
C GLN A 149 -8.19 -5.10 -6.29
N LEU A 150 -6.92 -5.40 -5.95
CA LEU A 150 -6.53 -6.63 -5.27
C LEU A 150 -6.47 -6.43 -3.74
N PRO A 151 -6.94 -7.41 -2.94
CA PRO A 151 -6.93 -7.36 -1.48
C PRO A 151 -5.54 -7.60 -0.87
N ILE A 152 -4.62 -6.69 -1.16
CA ILE A 152 -3.24 -6.65 -0.63
C ILE A 152 -3.22 -5.96 0.74
N PHE A 153 -2.63 -6.60 1.74
CA PHE A 153 -2.42 -6.03 3.08
C PHE A 153 -0.96 -5.61 3.22
N ALA A 154 -0.72 -4.32 3.44
CA ALA A 154 0.64 -3.82 3.50
C ALA A 154 1.29 -4.10 4.86
N VAL A 155 2.47 -4.72 4.80
CA VAL A 155 3.33 -5.06 5.93
C VAL A 155 4.02 -3.82 6.47
N THR A 156 4.23 -3.78 7.78
CA THR A 156 5.06 -2.78 8.48
C THR A 156 6.24 -3.46 9.14
N GLU A 157 7.33 -2.73 9.38
CA GLU A 157 8.55 -3.30 9.98
C GLU A 157 8.28 -4.01 11.30
N SER A 158 7.37 -3.48 12.11
CA SER A 158 6.96 -4.06 13.39
C SER A 158 6.29 -5.44 13.31
N GLN A 159 5.91 -5.88 12.11
CA GLN A 159 5.30 -7.19 11.88
C GLN A 159 6.29 -8.22 11.33
N LEU A 160 7.50 -7.79 10.96
CA LEU A 160 8.52 -8.70 10.46
C LEU A 160 9.14 -9.47 11.62
N THR A 161 9.18 -10.79 11.46
CA THR A 161 9.89 -11.73 12.34
C THR A 161 10.87 -12.55 11.50
N GLU A 162 11.80 -13.26 12.14
CA GLU A 162 12.76 -14.13 11.42
C GLU A 162 12.07 -15.21 10.56
N GLN A 163 10.84 -15.60 10.92
CA GLN A 163 10.04 -16.62 10.23
C GLN A 163 8.79 -16.04 9.56
N PHE A 164 8.85 -14.77 9.14
CA PHE A 164 7.71 -14.10 8.54
C PHE A 164 7.18 -14.82 7.29
N ASP A 165 5.89 -15.15 7.30
CA ASP A 165 5.15 -15.69 6.17
C ASP A 165 4.03 -14.72 5.78
N TYR A 166 4.09 -14.20 4.55
CA TYR A 166 3.10 -13.25 4.06
C TYR A 166 1.72 -13.89 3.89
N ARG A 167 1.62 -15.18 3.56
CA ARG A 167 0.34 -15.87 3.42
C ARG A 167 -0.39 -15.96 4.76
N GLU A 168 0.33 -16.31 5.82
CA GLU A 168 -0.24 -16.33 7.17
C GLU A 168 -0.65 -14.92 7.62
N TYR A 169 0.25 -13.95 7.45
CA TYR A 169 -0.03 -12.53 7.75
C TYR A 169 -1.27 -12.02 7.02
N HIS A 170 -1.41 -12.34 5.74
CA HIS A 170 -2.54 -11.96 4.91
C HIS A 170 -3.86 -12.53 5.43
N GLN A 171 -3.89 -13.81 5.81
CA GLN A 171 -5.07 -14.45 6.41
C GLN A 171 -5.44 -13.81 7.76
N GLN A 172 -4.44 -13.51 8.61
CA GLN A 172 -4.67 -12.82 9.87
C GLN A 172 -5.26 -11.43 9.64
N CYS A 173 -4.74 -10.67 8.68
CA CYS A 173 -5.27 -9.36 8.32
C CYS A 173 -6.70 -9.45 7.80
N ARG A 174 -7.00 -10.42 6.92
CA ARG A 174 -8.35 -10.67 6.41
C ARG A 174 -9.35 -10.93 7.54
N ASN A 175 -8.98 -11.80 8.49
CA ASN A 175 -9.82 -12.12 9.64
C ASN A 175 -10.03 -10.89 10.55
N GLN A 176 -8.97 -10.14 10.84
CA GLN A 176 -9.08 -8.91 11.62
C GLN A 176 -9.93 -7.84 10.91
N MET A 177 -9.80 -7.71 9.59
CA MET A 177 -10.60 -6.77 8.80
C MET A 177 -12.08 -7.10 8.92
N ALA A 178 -12.44 -8.38 8.73
CA ALA A 178 -13.81 -8.85 8.81
C ALA A 178 -14.47 -8.53 10.16
N LEU A 179 -13.72 -8.68 11.26
CA LEU A 179 -14.19 -8.33 12.61
C LEU A 179 -14.39 -6.81 12.81
N ASN A 180 -13.61 -5.98 12.13
CA ASN A 180 -13.60 -4.53 12.31
C ASN A 180 -14.38 -3.75 11.24
N LEU A 181 -14.84 -4.40 10.17
CA LEU A 181 -15.56 -3.77 9.04
C LEU A 181 -16.65 -2.75 9.46
N PRO A 182 -17.52 -3.03 10.45
CA PRO A 182 -18.54 -2.08 10.89
C PRO A 182 -17.96 -0.74 11.40
N LEU A 183 -16.72 -0.74 11.87
CA LEU A 183 -16.02 0.41 12.44
C LEU A 183 -15.08 1.10 11.43
N LEU A 184 -14.63 0.37 10.39
CA LEU A 184 -13.66 0.86 9.41
C LEU A 184 -14.31 1.48 8.16
N ALA A 185 -15.62 1.33 7.96
CA ALA A 185 -16.35 1.71 6.75
C ALA A 185 -16.43 3.23 6.43
N SER A 186 -15.81 4.09 7.24
CA SER A 186 -15.84 5.54 7.01
C SER A 186 -14.80 5.96 5.96
N GLN A 187 -15.17 5.83 4.68
CA GLN A 187 -14.40 6.31 3.53
C GLN A 187 -14.02 7.80 3.66
N PRO A 188 -12.87 8.24 3.10
CA PRO A 188 -12.51 9.63 3.10
C PRO A 188 -13.55 10.40 2.26
N LEU A 189 -13.95 11.58 2.73
CA LEU A 189 -14.79 12.43 1.88
C LEU A 189 -13.94 12.87 0.67
N PRO A 190 -14.51 12.91 -0.55
CA PRO A 190 -13.80 13.36 -1.73
C PRO A 190 -13.19 14.75 -1.53
N LYS A 191 -12.02 15.00 -2.11
CA LYS A 191 -11.47 16.37 -2.18
C LYS A 191 -12.48 17.33 -2.81
N GLN A 192 -12.47 18.60 -2.36
CA GLN A 192 -13.19 19.72 -3.00
C GLN A 192 -12.62 20.14 -4.37
N GLN A 193 -11.53 19.51 -4.82
CA GLN A 193 -10.99 19.62 -6.18
C GLN A 193 -11.28 18.29 -6.89
N PRO A 194 -11.56 18.29 -8.21
CA PRO A 194 -12.08 17.10 -8.87
C PRO A 194 -11.06 15.98 -8.73
N GLU A 195 -11.33 15.04 -7.82
CA GLU A 195 -10.81 13.70 -7.95
C GLU A 195 -11.18 13.24 -9.35
N THR A 196 -10.24 12.61 -10.06
CA THR A 196 -10.61 12.02 -11.34
C THR A 196 -11.78 11.06 -11.07
N PRO A 197 -12.85 11.07 -11.87
CA PRO A 197 -14.01 10.21 -11.65
C PRO A 197 -13.63 8.74 -11.42
N HIS A 198 -12.51 8.33 -12.01
CA HIS A 198 -11.91 7.01 -11.89
C HIS A 198 -11.41 6.66 -10.48
N LEU A 199 -10.83 7.62 -9.73
CA LEU A 199 -10.36 7.40 -8.37
C LEU A 199 -11.54 7.23 -7.40
N SER A 200 -12.57 8.07 -7.54
CA SER A 200 -13.78 7.95 -6.72
C SER A 200 -14.53 6.65 -7.02
N LEU A 201 -14.59 6.23 -8.29
CA LEU A 201 -15.14 4.93 -8.68
C LEU A 201 -14.36 3.78 -8.06
N LEU A 202 -13.03 3.78 -8.20
CA LEU A 202 -12.15 2.79 -7.59
C LEU A 202 -12.38 2.66 -6.07
N LEU A 203 -12.41 3.77 -5.34
CA LEU A 203 -12.62 3.76 -3.90
C LEU A 203 -14.02 3.28 -3.51
N SER A 204 -15.03 3.52 -4.36
CA SER A 204 -16.39 3.03 -4.12
C SER A 204 -16.54 1.52 -4.34
N GLN A 205 -15.69 0.94 -5.20
CA GLN A 205 -15.75 -0.46 -5.59
C GLN A 205 -14.77 -1.36 -4.83
N THR A 206 -13.78 -0.76 -4.16
CA THR A 206 -12.71 -1.49 -3.48
C THR A 206 -12.70 -1.18 -1.98
N ASP A 207 -12.09 -2.09 -1.22
CA ASP A 207 -11.81 -1.94 0.20
C ASP A 207 -10.44 -1.27 0.47
N TRP A 208 -9.83 -0.64 -0.53
CA TRP A 208 -8.48 -0.09 -0.46
C TRP A 208 -8.28 0.82 0.77
N TRP A 209 -9.23 1.72 1.04
CA TRP A 209 -9.16 2.61 2.20
C TRP A 209 -9.20 1.86 3.53
N VAL A 210 -10.02 0.82 3.62
CA VAL A 210 -10.15 -0.02 4.82
C VAL A 210 -8.84 -0.74 5.08
N ARG A 211 -8.22 -1.30 4.05
CA ARG A 211 -6.89 -1.94 4.15
C ARG A 211 -5.80 -0.95 4.54
N ARG A 212 -5.82 0.25 3.96
CA ARG A 212 -4.91 1.34 4.34
C ARG A 212 -5.06 1.73 5.82
N LEU A 213 -6.31 1.82 6.29
CA LEU A 213 -6.64 2.08 7.70
C LEU A 213 -6.16 0.98 8.64
N GLN A 214 -6.29 -0.27 8.22
CA GLN A 214 -5.79 -1.41 8.98
C GLN A 214 -4.27 -1.41 9.12
N THR A 215 -3.53 -1.12 8.05
CA THR A 215 -2.07 -0.95 8.12
C THR A 215 -1.69 0.14 9.15
N GLN A 216 -2.36 1.29 9.12
CA GLN A 216 -2.10 2.38 10.08
C GLN A 216 -2.42 1.99 11.53
N LEU A 217 -3.47 1.19 11.75
CA LEU A 217 -3.82 0.66 13.06
C LEU A 217 -2.76 -0.29 13.60
N GLN A 218 -2.22 -1.17 12.75
CA GLN A 218 -1.15 -2.08 13.12
C GLN A 218 0.10 -1.32 13.56
N THR A 219 0.49 -0.24 12.87
CA THR A 219 1.60 0.63 13.29
C THR A 219 1.37 1.28 14.66
N LEU A 220 0.14 1.74 14.95
CA LEU A 220 -0.19 2.36 16.24
C LEU A 220 -0.18 1.35 17.40
N ASN A 221 -0.59 0.11 17.14
CA ASN A 221 -0.59 -0.93 18.16
C ASN A 221 0.84 -1.33 18.55
N SER A 222 1.75 -1.47 17.57
CA SER A 222 3.16 -1.79 17.84
C SER A 222 3.88 -0.70 18.66
N THR A 223 3.69 0.58 18.31
CA THR A 223 4.30 1.70 19.05
C THR A 223 3.79 1.84 20.49
N SER A 224 2.56 1.38 20.76
CA SER A 224 1.96 1.37 22.09
C SER A 224 2.53 0.28 22.99
N GLU A 225 2.99 -0.84 22.41
CA GLU A 225 3.58 -1.97 23.15
C GLU A 225 5.04 -1.69 23.55
N GLU A 226 5.83 -1.04 22.67
CA GLU A 226 7.21 -0.62 22.96
C GLU A 226 7.31 0.48 24.03
N SER A 227 6.22 1.22 24.27
CA SER A 227 6.17 2.30 25.25
C SER A 227 5.81 1.85 26.68
N ARG A 228 5.68 0.53 26.94
CA ARG A 228 5.49 0.01 28.30
C ARG A 228 6.86 -0.13 29.00
N PRO A 229 7.19 0.72 29.99
CA PRO A 229 8.42 0.51 30.76
C PRO A 229 8.36 -0.85 31.46
N GLU A 230 9.46 -1.59 31.41
CA GLU A 230 9.71 -2.81 32.18
C GLU A 230 9.46 -2.55 33.67
N GLN A 231 8.22 -2.72 34.12
CA GLN A 231 7.93 -2.84 35.55
C GLN A 231 8.09 -4.31 35.95
N GLN A 232 9.08 -4.50 36.83
CA GLN A 232 9.31 -5.66 37.70
C GLN A 232 9.99 -6.88 37.08
N ARG A 233 11.32 -6.77 36.93
CA ARG A 233 12.25 -7.81 37.36
C ARG A 233 13.20 -7.24 38.42
N SER A 234 12.71 -7.17 39.64
CA SER A 234 13.56 -7.16 40.83
C SER A 234 12.98 -8.20 41.78
N ALA A 235 13.60 -9.38 41.74
CA ALA A 235 13.58 -10.35 42.82
C ALA A 235 14.76 -10.05 43.75
#